data_AF-A0A0D7AEZ9-F1
#
_entry.id   AF-A0A0D7AEZ9-F1
#
_cell.length_a   1.000
_cell.length_b   1.000
_cell.length_c   1.000
_cell.angle_alpha   90.00
_cell.angle_beta   90.00
_cell.angle_gamma   90.00
#
_symmetry.space_group_name_H-M   'P 1'
#
loop_
_entity.id
_entity.type
_entity.pdbx_description
1 polymer ?
#
loop_
_entity_poly.entity_id
_entity_poly.type
_entity_poly.pdbx_seq_one_letter_code
_entity_poly.pdbx_strand_id
1 'polypeptide(L)'
;MPPKPSETKRKRARSVKGDTGSTLSVAKLKDAVKAAEEEHGQAKRTKATYDGYITRGRKFLADLVASRRCEHVTDGMDTNLLERAFDDTPNRLSSDALTMFITDNCLTSNGKQLQHSTAESCQAAFVKLWESVLDGHYSGPYYYDDIVDKVTGCPAKSQAVKSVIKLIKNRDNSKGAWATRAHAEAMHLEDLEAIMAWSLVQCPIGMVNIFIADKIRFDHSQAKLVMEHTMMRAFLSTGMTLWTRHVHLSLCDALLAHLWLHDRNSELCDLRTQNVKWDCVSTNPY
;
A
#
# COMPACT_ATOMS: atom_id res chain seq x y z
N MET A 1 56.91 15.68 -29.34
CA MET A 1 56.75 14.41 -28.58
C MET A 1 55.39 14.40 -27.91
N PRO A 2 54.40 13.67 -28.45
CA PRO A 2 53.17 13.39 -27.72
C PRO A 2 53.40 12.21 -26.73
N PRO A 3 52.82 12.25 -25.52
CA PRO A 3 52.96 11.17 -24.54
C PRO A 3 52.16 9.93 -24.97
N LYS A 4 52.74 8.75 -24.67
CA LYS A 4 52.16 7.42 -24.90
C LYS A 4 50.83 7.26 -24.15
N PRO A 5 49.82 6.57 -24.73
CA PRO A 5 48.61 6.22 -24.00
C PRO A 5 48.90 5.15 -22.95
N SER A 6 48.48 5.42 -21.71
CA SER A 6 48.59 4.52 -20.56
C SER A 6 47.61 3.36 -20.64
N GLU A 7 48.11 2.15 -20.37
CA GLU A 7 47.40 0.88 -20.36
C GLU A 7 46.13 0.90 -19.51
N THR A 8 44.97 0.63 -20.12
CA THR A 8 43.75 0.30 -19.41
C THR A 8 43.76 -1.19 -19.08
N LYS A 9 43.99 -1.53 -17.80
CA LYS A 9 43.91 -2.91 -17.30
C LYS A 9 42.51 -3.49 -17.52
N ARG A 10 42.34 -4.35 -18.53
CA ARG A 10 41.16 -5.21 -18.69
C ARG A 10 41.04 -6.15 -17.49
N LYS A 11 40.01 -5.96 -16.66
CA LYS A 11 39.61 -6.94 -15.64
C LYS A 11 39.20 -8.23 -16.35
N ARG A 12 39.96 -9.32 -16.13
CA ARG A 12 39.63 -10.65 -16.64
C ARG A 12 38.30 -11.10 -16.04
N ALA A 13 37.34 -11.41 -16.91
CA ALA A 13 36.09 -12.06 -16.52
C ALA A 13 36.40 -13.41 -15.88
N ARG A 14 35.81 -13.67 -14.71
CA ARG A 14 35.92 -14.94 -14.00
C ARG A 14 35.11 -15.97 -14.79
N SER A 15 35.79 -16.87 -15.48
CA SER A 15 35.17 -18.02 -16.16
C SER A 15 34.50 -18.90 -15.10
N VAL A 16 33.16 -18.93 -15.11
CA VAL A 16 32.39 -19.92 -14.36
C VAL A 16 32.50 -21.22 -15.14
N LYS A 17 33.21 -22.19 -14.58
CA LYS A 17 33.21 -23.58 -15.07
C LYS A 17 31.76 -24.05 -15.06
N GLY A 18 31.19 -24.26 -16.25
CA GLY A 18 29.90 -24.91 -16.41
C GLY A 18 30.01 -26.35 -15.92
N ASP A 19 29.22 -26.68 -14.91
CA ASP A 19 28.98 -28.06 -14.51
C ASP A 19 27.80 -28.57 -15.34
N THR A 20 28.12 -29.24 -16.43
CA THR A 20 27.18 -30.03 -17.22
C THR A 20 27.02 -31.38 -16.55
N GLY A 21 25.89 -31.63 -15.87
CA GLY A 21 25.54 -33.01 -15.51
C GLY A 21 24.61 -33.24 -14.32
N SER A 22 23.44 -32.60 -14.25
CA SER A 22 22.29 -33.24 -13.60
C SER A 22 21.02 -32.63 -14.20
N THR A 23 20.49 -33.28 -15.24
CA THR A 23 19.11 -33.00 -15.66
C THR A 23 18.23 -33.45 -14.50
N LEU A 24 17.78 -32.50 -13.68
CA LEU A 24 16.83 -32.78 -12.62
C LEU A 24 15.65 -33.54 -13.23
N SER A 25 15.30 -34.68 -12.64
CA SER A 25 14.13 -35.45 -13.07
C SER A 25 12.90 -34.56 -13.10
N VAL A 26 11.97 -34.79 -14.03
CA VAL A 26 10.72 -34.03 -14.14
C VAL A 26 9.98 -33.92 -12.79
N ALA A 27 10.01 -34.96 -11.96
CA ALA A 27 9.43 -34.94 -10.62
C ALA A 27 10.09 -33.89 -9.71
N LYS A 28 11.43 -33.90 -9.59
CA LYS A 28 12.19 -32.90 -8.84
C LYS A 28 11.99 -31.47 -9.35
N LEU A 29 11.82 -31.28 -10.66
CA LEU A 29 11.50 -29.97 -11.22
C LEU A 29 10.08 -29.52 -10.83
N LYS A 30 9.08 -30.42 -10.86
CA LYS A 30 7.72 -30.13 -10.39
C LYS A 30 7.70 -29.79 -8.89
N ASP A 31 8.44 -30.54 -8.08
CA ASP A 31 8.54 -30.30 -6.64
C ASP A 31 9.22 -28.95 -6.35
N ALA A 32 10.27 -28.60 -7.11
CA ALA A 32 10.94 -27.31 -7.00
C ALA A 32 10.02 -26.14 -7.41
N VAL A 33 9.21 -26.31 -8.45
CA VAL A 33 8.20 -25.31 -8.84
C VAL A 33 7.17 -25.13 -7.73
N LYS A 34 6.64 -26.23 -7.17
CA LYS A 34 5.66 -26.17 -6.07
C LYS A 34 6.24 -25.50 -4.82
N ALA A 35 7.47 -25.84 -4.44
CA ALA A 35 8.15 -25.20 -3.31
C ALA A 35 8.39 -23.69 -3.56
N ALA A 36 8.78 -23.30 -4.77
CA ALA A 36 8.95 -21.90 -5.15
C ALA A 36 7.61 -21.14 -5.20
N GLU A 37 6.51 -21.79 -5.61
CA GLU A 37 5.16 -21.20 -5.55
C GLU A 37 4.72 -20.97 -4.10
N GLU A 38 5.05 -21.87 -3.18
CA GLU A 38 4.76 -21.71 -1.75
C GLU A 38 5.59 -20.60 -1.10
N GLU A 39 6.86 -20.44 -1.49
CA GLU A 39 7.77 -19.44 -0.93
C GLU A 39 7.63 -18.06 -1.58
N HIS A 40 7.40 -18.00 -2.89
CA HIS A 40 7.45 -16.78 -3.70
C HIS A 40 6.17 -16.48 -4.46
N GLY A 41 5.22 -17.42 -4.56
CA GLY A 41 4.01 -17.25 -5.38
C GLY A 41 3.03 -16.22 -4.84
N GLN A 42 2.98 -15.98 -3.52
CA GLN A 42 2.23 -14.86 -2.95
C GLN A 42 2.68 -14.49 -1.54
N ALA A 43 2.67 -13.19 -1.21
CA ALA A 43 2.91 -12.74 0.16
C ALA A 43 1.86 -13.30 1.14
N LYS A 44 2.30 -13.78 2.30
CA LYS A 44 1.45 -14.37 3.36
C LYS A 44 0.24 -13.49 3.71
N ARG A 45 0.44 -12.17 3.79
CA ARG A 45 -0.61 -11.18 4.08
C ARG A 45 -1.69 -11.16 3.00
N THR A 46 -1.31 -11.25 1.73
CA THR A 46 -2.26 -11.26 0.61
C THR A 46 -3.08 -12.55 0.60
N LYS A 47 -2.45 -13.71 0.90
CA LYS A 47 -3.18 -14.98 1.03
C LYS A 47 -4.25 -14.91 2.11
N ALA A 48 -3.89 -14.48 3.32
CA ALA A 48 -4.84 -14.29 4.43
C ALA A 48 -5.95 -13.28 4.09
N THR A 49 -5.63 -12.24 3.31
CA THR A 49 -6.59 -11.24 2.88
C THR A 49 -7.61 -11.83 1.90
N TYR A 50 -7.15 -12.64 0.93
CA TYR A 50 -8.00 -13.33 -0.04
C TYR A 50 -8.89 -14.37 0.63
N ASP A 51 -8.33 -15.19 1.53
CA ASP A 51 -9.10 -16.15 2.34
C ASP A 51 -10.20 -15.43 3.15
N GLY A 52 -9.88 -14.24 3.67
CA GLY A 52 -10.85 -13.38 4.33
C GLY A 52 -11.98 -12.91 3.42
N TYR A 53 -11.70 -12.56 2.16
CA TYR A 53 -12.75 -12.19 1.18
C TYR A 53 -13.63 -13.39 0.83
N ILE A 54 -13.06 -14.57 0.62
CA ILE A 54 -13.80 -15.80 0.32
C ILE A 54 -14.72 -16.16 1.49
N THR A 55 -14.20 -16.10 2.72
CA THR A 55 -14.99 -16.37 3.94
C THR A 55 -16.16 -15.40 4.08
N ARG A 56 -15.93 -14.10 3.84
CA ARG A 56 -17.00 -13.08 3.86
C ARG A 56 -18.03 -13.32 2.75
N GLY A 57 -17.58 -13.69 1.55
CA GLY A 57 -18.46 -14.03 0.43
C GLY A 57 -19.37 -15.21 0.75
N ARG A 58 -18.80 -16.31 1.29
CA ARG A 58 -19.58 -17.48 1.71
C ARG A 58 -20.60 -17.15 2.80
N LYS A 59 -20.21 -16.31 3.78
CA LYS A 59 -21.14 -15.84 4.80
C LYS A 59 -22.29 -15.01 4.21
N PHE A 60 -21.98 -14.04 3.35
CA PHE A 60 -22.99 -13.25 2.64
C PHE A 60 -23.97 -14.14 1.87
N LEU A 61 -23.46 -15.16 1.18
CA LEU A 61 -24.29 -16.09 0.42
C LEU A 61 -25.23 -16.90 1.32
N ALA A 62 -24.74 -17.36 2.46
CA ALA A 62 -25.54 -18.07 3.45
C ALA A 62 -26.66 -17.17 4.02
N ASP A 63 -26.33 -15.91 4.35
CA ASP A 63 -27.30 -14.92 4.84
C ASP A 63 -28.36 -14.62 3.76
N LEU A 64 -27.94 -14.46 2.50
CA LEU A 64 -28.84 -14.23 1.36
C LEU A 64 -29.78 -15.42 1.13
N VAL A 65 -29.26 -16.65 1.18
CA VAL A 65 -30.06 -17.89 1.02
C VAL A 65 -31.06 -18.03 2.16
N ALA A 66 -30.67 -17.73 3.41
CA ALA A 66 -31.57 -17.75 4.55
C ALA A 66 -32.73 -16.75 4.36
N SER A 67 -32.44 -15.50 3.97
CA SER A 67 -33.46 -14.49 3.68
C SER A 67 -34.40 -14.92 2.57
N ARG A 68 -33.87 -15.44 1.45
CA ARG A 68 -34.68 -15.94 0.32
C ARG A 68 -35.62 -17.07 0.71
N ARG A 69 -35.16 -17.99 1.58
CA ARG A 69 -35.98 -19.11 2.09
C ARG A 69 -37.10 -18.61 3.00
N CYS A 70 -36.85 -17.60 3.84
CA CYS A 70 -37.86 -16.98 4.69
C CYS A 70 -38.90 -16.17 3.90
N GLU A 71 -38.46 -15.44 2.87
CA GLU A 71 -39.31 -14.55 2.08
C GLU A 71 -40.03 -15.26 0.92
N HIS A 72 -39.75 -16.55 0.69
CA HIS A 72 -40.31 -17.33 -0.42
C HIS A 72 -40.16 -16.65 -1.79
N VAL A 73 -38.99 -16.08 -2.07
CA VAL A 73 -38.71 -15.35 -3.33
C VAL A 73 -38.81 -16.28 -4.54
N THR A 74 -39.63 -15.91 -5.53
CA THR A 74 -39.81 -16.64 -6.80
C THR A 74 -39.33 -15.81 -7.99
N ASP A 75 -38.04 -15.48 -8.02
CA ASP A 75 -37.39 -14.73 -9.10
C ASP A 75 -36.79 -15.63 -10.21
N GLY A 76 -37.11 -16.93 -10.18
CA GLY A 76 -36.60 -17.92 -11.12
C GLY A 76 -35.16 -18.39 -10.82
N MET A 77 -34.51 -17.87 -9.78
CA MET A 77 -33.19 -18.32 -9.35
C MET A 77 -33.29 -19.49 -8.37
N ASP A 78 -32.68 -20.62 -8.75
CA ASP A 78 -32.61 -21.80 -7.89
C ASP A 78 -31.78 -21.49 -6.63
N THR A 79 -32.46 -21.45 -5.49
CA THR A 79 -31.87 -21.10 -4.20
C THR A 79 -30.88 -22.15 -3.71
N ASN A 80 -31.07 -23.43 -4.05
CA ASN A 80 -30.13 -24.50 -3.66
C ASN A 80 -28.86 -24.44 -4.52
N LEU A 81 -29.01 -24.10 -5.80
CA LEU A 81 -27.87 -23.86 -6.67
C LEU A 81 -27.09 -22.59 -6.27
N LEU A 82 -27.82 -21.56 -5.83
CA LEU A 82 -27.23 -20.31 -5.32
C LEU A 82 -26.39 -20.56 -4.07
N GLU A 83 -26.85 -21.38 -3.12
CA GLU A 83 -26.11 -21.73 -1.90
C GLU A 83 -24.71 -22.28 -2.18
N ARG A 84 -24.55 -22.96 -3.31
CA ARG A 84 -23.30 -23.59 -3.75
C ARG A 84 -22.47 -22.73 -4.70
N ALA A 85 -22.85 -21.48 -4.93
CA ALA A 85 -22.23 -20.60 -5.92
C ALA A 85 -20.77 -20.23 -5.61
N PHE A 86 -20.36 -20.28 -4.33
CA PHE A 86 -18.98 -20.00 -3.87
C PHE A 86 -18.24 -21.26 -3.38
N ASP A 87 -18.71 -22.44 -3.79
CA ASP A 87 -17.95 -23.68 -3.66
C ASP A 87 -16.68 -23.63 -4.52
N ASP A 88 -15.78 -24.57 -4.27
CA ASP A 88 -14.54 -24.69 -5.02
C ASP A 88 -14.81 -25.00 -6.51
N THR A 89 -15.95 -25.65 -6.80
CA THR A 89 -16.44 -25.86 -8.17
C THR A 89 -17.49 -24.80 -8.52
N PRO A 90 -17.23 -23.91 -9.50
CA PRO A 90 -18.20 -22.90 -9.89
C PRO A 90 -19.40 -23.52 -10.63
N ASN A 91 -20.55 -22.86 -10.49
CA ASN A 91 -21.80 -23.18 -11.17
C ASN A 91 -22.32 -21.97 -11.97
N ARG A 92 -23.44 -22.12 -12.68
CA ARG A 92 -24.00 -21.05 -13.54
C ARG A 92 -24.32 -19.75 -12.79
N LEU A 93 -24.61 -19.84 -11.48
CA LEU A 93 -24.94 -18.69 -10.62
C LEU A 93 -23.70 -18.09 -9.94
N SER A 94 -22.51 -18.68 -10.06
CA SER A 94 -21.28 -18.18 -9.42
C SER A 94 -20.92 -16.75 -9.85
N SER A 95 -21.13 -16.43 -11.13
CA SER A 95 -20.92 -15.07 -11.64
C SER A 95 -21.90 -14.07 -11.03
N ASP A 96 -23.17 -14.45 -10.95
CA ASP A 96 -24.23 -13.57 -10.43
C ASP A 96 -24.11 -13.39 -8.92
N ALA A 97 -23.81 -14.47 -8.18
CA ALA A 97 -23.55 -14.43 -6.75
C ALA A 97 -22.38 -13.50 -6.42
N LEU A 98 -21.28 -13.56 -7.18
CA LEU A 98 -20.14 -12.66 -7.00
C LEU A 98 -20.52 -11.21 -7.30
N THR A 99 -21.33 -11.00 -8.34
CA THR A 99 -21.83 -9.67 -8.70
C THR A 99 -22.70 -9.09 -7.57
N MET A 100 -23.60 -9.89 -7.00
CA MET A 100 -24.43 -9.52 -5.83
C MET A 100 -23.56 -9.21 -4.60
N PHE A 101 -22.55 -10.04 -4.32
CA PHE A 101 -21.63 -9.83 -3.20
C PHE A 101 -20.84 -8.51 -3.34
N ILE A 102 -20.29 -8.24 -4.52
CA ILE A 102 -19.57 -6.97 -4.78
C ILE A 102 -20.52 -5.78 -4.68
N THR A 103 -21.74 -5.92 -5.20
CA THR A 103 -22.78 -4.89 -5.15
C THR A 103 -23.19 -4.58 -3.71
N ASP A 104 -23.40 -5.58 -2.86
CA ASP A 104 -23.72 -5.35 -1.45
C ASP A 104 -22.57 -4.69 -0.68
N ASN A 105 -21.33 -5.08 -0.96
CA ASN A 105 -20.19 -4.49 -0.25
C ASN A 105 -19.89 -3.05 -0.69
N CYS A 106 -20.14 -2.72 -1.96
CA CYS A 106 -19.69 -1.48 -2.55
C CYS A 106 -20.83 -0.49 -2.82
N LEU A 107 -22.01 -0.93 -3.28
CA LEU A 107 -23.04 -0.07 -3.86
C LEU A 107 -24.29 0.13 -2.99
N THR A 108 -24.60 -0.75 -2.04
CA THR A 108 -25.78 -0.58 -1.18
C THR A 108 -25.53 0.44 -0.07
N SER A 109 -26.58 1.18 0.33
CA SER A 109 -26.55 2.16 1.42
C SER A 109 -26.29 1.53 2.79
N ASN A 110 -26.67 0.27 2.94
CA ASN A 110 -26.47 -0.53 4.15
C ASN A 110 -25.10 -1.24 4.16
N GLY A 111 -24.44 -1.28 2.99
CA GLY A 111 -23.09 -1.79 2.82
C GLY A 111 -22.04 -0.78 3.29
N LYS A 112 -20.78 -1.24 3.39
CA LYS A 112 -19.64 -0.42 3.84
C LYS A 112 -19.24 0.70 2.86
N GLN A 113 -19.94 0.85 1.72
CA GLN A 113 -19.59 1.75 0.60
C GLN A 113 -18.11 1.68 0.22
N LEU A 114 -17.59 0.46 0.09
CA LEU A 114 -16.17 0.24 -0.13
C LEU A 114 -15.73 0.76 -1.51
N GLN A 115 -14.46 1.15 -1.58
CA GLN A 115 -13.84 1.68 -2.79
C GLN A 115 -13.59 0.56 -3.82
N HIS A 116 -13.37 0.94 -5.09
CA HIS A 116 -13.07 0.05 -6.20
C HIS A 116 -11.87 -0.87 -5.94
N SER A 117 -10.88 -0.43 -5.16
CA SER A 117 -9.75 -1.26 -4.73
C SER A 117 -10.18 -2.51 -3.97
N THR A 118 -11.27 -2.41 -3.20
CA THR A 118 -11.85 -3.55 -2.49
C THR A 118 -12.63 -4.45 -3.43
N ALA A 119 -13.37 -3.89 -4.39
CA ALA A 119 -14.06 -4.67 -5.43
C ALA A 119 -13.08 -5.49 -6.29
N GLU A 120 -11.97 -4.86 -6.71
CA GLU A 120 -10.88 -5.53 -7.44
C GLU A 120 -10.21 -6.61 -6.59
N SER A 121 -10.02 -6.36 -5.28
CA SER A 121 -9.48 -7.37 -4.35
C SER A 121 -10.42 -8.56 -4.16
N CYS A 122 -11.73 -8.33 -4.06
CA CYS A 122 -12.74 -9.39 -4.02
C CYS A 122 -12.66 -10.23 -5.32
N GLN A 123 -12.68 -9.57 -6.48
CA GLN A 123 -12.56 -10.27 -7.76
C GLN A 123 -11.29 -11.13 -7.83
N ALA A 124 -10.14 -10.56 -7.47
CA ALA A 124 -8.86 -11.27 -7.51
C ALA A 124 -8.83 -12.48 -6.56
N ALA A 125 -9.46 -12.38 -5.39
CA ALA A 125 -9.59 -13.50 -4.46
C ALA A 125 -10.39 -14.66 -5.08
N PHE A 126 -11.52 -14.37 -5.72
CA PHE A 126 -12.36 -15.39 -6.38
C PHE A 126 -11.74 -15.93 -7.68
N VAL A 127 -10.98 -15.11 -8.42
CA VAL A 127 -10.15 -15.60 -9.54
C VAL A 127 -9.18 -16.65 -9.02
N LYS A 128 -8.46 -16.34 -7.93
CA LYS A 128 -7.49 -17.27 -7.36
C LYS A 128 -8.16 -18.56 -6.87
N LEU A 129 -9.32 -18.45 -6.21
CA LEU A 129 -10.09 -19.61 -5.75
C LEU A 129 -10.33 -20.58 -6.91
N TRP A 130 -10.97 -20.13 -7.99
CA TRP A 130 -11.38 -21.01 -9.07
C TRP A 130 -10.24 -21.41 -10.02
N GLU A 131 -9.24 -20.56 -10.24
CA GLU A 131 -8.07 -20.94 -11.04
C GLU A 131 -7.13 -21.91 -10.32
N SER A 132 -7.16 -21.95 -8.98
CA SER A 132 -6.40 -22.94 -8.21
C SER A 132 -7.05 -24.33 -8.16
N VAL A 133 -8.30 -24.45 -8.59
CA VAL A 133 -9.06 -25.70 -8.55
C VAL A 133 -8.82 -26.52 -9.82
N LEU A 134 -8.66 -27.84 -9.64
CA LEU A 134 -8.50 -28.83 -10.71
C LEU A 134 -7.39 -28.45 -11.72
N ASP A 135 -6.19 -28.13 -11.22
CA ASP A 135 -5.01 -27.78 -12.02
C ASP A 135 -5.25 -26.67 -13.06
N GLY A 136 -6.13 -25.71 -12.76
CA GLY A 136 -6.40 -24.58 -13.65
C GLY A 136 -7.48 -24.84 -14.69
N HIS A 137 -8.35 -25.83 -14.48
CA HIS A 137 -9.48 -26.14 -15.37
C HIS A 137 -10.39 -24.93 -15.65
N TYR A 138 -10.50 -23.99 -14.69
CA TYR A 138 -11.28 -22.76 -14.83
C TYR A 138 -10.44 -21.54 -15.20
N SER A 139 -9.21 -21.73 -15.68
CA SER A 139 -8.39 -20.63 -16.19
C SER A 139 -8.94 -20.10 -17.51
N GLY A 140 -8.94 -18.78 -17.68
CA GLY A 140 -9.30 -18.12 -18.93
C GLY A 140 -10.66 -17.39 -18.93
N PRO A 141 -11.14 -16.98 -20.12
CA PRO A 141 -12.38 -16.21 -20.26
C PRO A 141 -13.59 -17.04 -19.86
N TYR A 142 -14.52 -16.44 -19.11
CA TYR A 142 -15.75 -17.09 -18.69
C TYR A 142 -16.71 -17.31 -19.86
N TYR A 143 -17.25 -18.53 -19.94
CA TYR A 143 -18.35 -18.88 -20.82
C TYR A 143 -19.20 -19.98 -20.17
N TYR A 144 -20.52 -19.83 -20.25
CA TYR A 144 -21.47 -20.83 -19.80
C TYR A 144 -22.18 -21.43 -21.02
N ASP A 145 -22.10 -22.75 -21.14
CA ASP A 145 -22.81 -23.54 -22.14
C ASP A 145 -24.14 -24.01 -21.54
N ASP A 146 -25.24 -23.47 -22.07
CA ASP A 146 -26.60 -23.74 -21.63
C ASP A 146 -27.13 -25.11 -22.07
N ILE A 147 -26.55 -25.69 -23.13
CA ILE A 147 -26.93 -27.01 -23.67
C ILE A 147 -26.30 -28.11 -22.81
N VAL A 148 -25.04 -27.95 -22.43
CA VAL A 148 -24.27 -28.94 -21.67
C VAL A 148 -24.34 -28.67 -20.15
N ASP A 149 -24.94 -27.55 -19.74
CA ASP A 149 -24.97 -27.02 -18.37
C ASP A 149 -23.56 -26.98 -17.76
N LYS A 150 -22.60 -26.48 -18.54
CA LYS A 150 -21.17 -26.51 -18.19
C LYS A 150 -20.58 -25.12 -18.14
N VAL A 151 -19.90 -24.84 -17.03
CA VAL A 151 -19.08 -23.64 -16.85
C VAL A 151 -17.68 -23.89 -17.39
N THR A 152 -17.21 -22.99 -18.25
CA THR A 152 -15.84 -22.94 -18.75
C THR A 152 -15.19 -21.60 -18.41
N GLY A 153 -13.90 -21.62 -18.05
CA GLY A 153 -13.19 -20.45 -17.56
C GLY A 153 -13.67 -19.95 -16.19
N CYS A 154 -13.21 -18.76 -15.79
CA CYS A 154 -13.36 -18.26 -14.43
C CYS A 154 -14.56 -17.32 -14.29
N PRO A 155 -15.60 -17.62 -13.49
CA PRO A 155 -16.76 -16.73 -13.30
C PRO A 155 -16.42 -15.33 -12.83
N ALA A 156 -15.33 -15.15 -12.06
CA ALA A 156 -14.87 -13.83 -11.64
C ALA A 156 -14.36 -12.97 -12.80
N LYS A 157 -14.05 -13.56 -13.96
CA LYS A 157 -13.65 -12.87 -15.20
C LYS A 157 -14.83 -12.61 -16.14
N SER A 158 -16.07 -12.90 -15.71
CA SER A 158 -17.27 -12.65 -16.49
C SER A 158 -17.47 -11.17 -16.82
N GLN A 159 -18.23 -10.91 -17.89
CA GLN A 159 -18.54 -9.54 -18.29
C GLN A 159 -19.43 -8.83 -17.26
N ALA A 160 -20.30 -9.56 -16.55
CA ALA A 160 -21.15 -9.03 -15.49
C ALA A 160 -20.29 -8.45 -14.35
N VAL A 161 -19.34 -9.24 -13.83
CA VAL A 161 -18.43 -8.82 -12.76
C VAL A 161 -17.59 -7.63 -13.19
N LYS A 162 -17.00 -7.67 -14.40
CA LYS A 162 -16.23 -6.56 -14.97
C LYS A 162 -17.04 -5.26 -15.08
N SER A 163 -18.31 -5.38 -15.48
CA SER A 163 -19.20 -4.22 -15.66
C SER A 163 -19.51 -3.56 -14.33
N VAL A 164 -19.76 -4.34 -13.26
CA VAL A 164 -19.99 -3.80 -11.92
C VAL A 164 -18.74 -3.13 -11.34
N ILE A 165 -17.56 -3.73 -11.51
CA ILE A 165 -16.30 -3.11 -11.07
C ILE A 165 -16.06 -1.79 -11.81
N LYS A 166 -16.30 -1.76 -13.12
CA LYS A 166 -16.19 -0.52 -13.92
C LYS A 166 -17.18 0.55 -13.44
N LEU A 167 -18.40 0.16 -13.09
CA LEU A 167 -19.39 1.07 -12.52
C LEU A 167 -18.93 1.65 -11.18
N ILE A 168 -18.41 0.83 -10.27
CA ILE A 168 -17.85 1.25 -8.98
C ILE A 168 -16.69 2.22 -9.19
N LYS A 169 -15.79 1.91 -10.13
CA LYS A 169 -14.66 2.78 -10.48
C LYS A 169 -15.12 4.13 -11.01
N ASN A 170 -16.12 4.16 -11.89
CA ASN A 170 -16.68 5.40 -12.40
C ASN A 170 -17.31 6.25 -11.28
N ARG A 171 -18.03 5.63 -10.35
CA ARG A 171 -18.60 6.29 -9.16
C ARG A 171 -17.51 6.86 -8.24
N ASP A 172 -16.44 6.11 -7.99
CA ASP A 172 -15.33 6.59 -7.17
C ASP A 172 -14.62 7.78 -7.83
N ASN A 173 -14.46 7.74 -9.15
CA ASN A 173 -13.89 8.82 -9.93
C ASN A 173 -14.83 10.02 -10.06
N SER A 174 -16.15 9.82 -10.05
CA SER A 174 -17.14 10.90 -10.17
C SER A 174 -17.22 11.78 -8.92
N LYS A 175 -16.70 11.32 -7.78
CA LYS A 175 -16.48 12.17 -6.59
C LYS A 175 -15.35 13.19 -6.81
N GLY A 176 -14.72 13.19 -7.99
CA GLY A 176 -13.69 14.12 -8.41
C GLY A 176 -12.30 13.74 -7.90
N ALA A 177 -11.26 14.15 -8.62
CA ALA A 177 -9.87 14.01 -8.20
C ALA A 177 -9.57 14.70 -6.85
N TRP A 178 -10.47 15.56 -6.39
CA TRP A 178 -10.41 16.26 -5.11
C TRP A 178 -10.79 15.37 -3.92
N ALA A 179 -11.69 14.39 -4.09
CA ALA A 179 -12.20 13.57 -2.98
C ALA A 179 -11.42 12.27 -2.74
N THR A 180 -10.63 11.79 -3.71
CA THR A 180 -9.90 10.50 -3.65
C THR A 180 -8.41 10.64 -3.33
N ARG A 181 -7.93 11.87 -3.19
CA ARG A 181 -6.58 12.12 -2.69
C ARG A 181 -6.64 12.10 -1.17
N ALA A 182 -6.39 10.94 -0.58
CA ALA A 182 -5.81 10.85 0.76
C ALA A 182 -4.36 11.38 0.75
N HIS A 183 -4.13 12.53 0.10
CA HIS A 183 -2.95 13.32 0.39
C HIS A 183 -3.22 13.96 1.74
N ALA A 184 -2.21 13.97 2.61
CA ALA A 184 -2.21 14.91 3.71
C ALA A 184 -2.63 16.27 3.15
N GLU A 185 -3.72 16.81 3.69
CA GLU A 185 -4.19 18.15 3.31
C GLU A 185 -3.01 19.11 3.39
N ALA A 186 -2.90 20.02 2.43
CA ALA A 186 -1.79 20.96 2.40
C ALA A 186 -1.83 21.76 3.71
N MET A 187 -0.78 21.64 4.52
CA MET A 187 -0.68 22.32 5.81
C MET A 187 -0.85 23.83 5.60
N HIS A 188 -1.87 24.42 6.22
CA HIS A 188 -2.08 25.85 6.18
C HIS A 188 -1.06 26.57 7.08
N LEU A 189 -0.89 27.88 6.89
CA LEU A 189 0.00 28.68 7.73
C LEU A 189 -0.48 28.65 9.19
N GLU A 190 -1.79 28.72 9.38
CA GLU A 190 -2.45 28.68 10.69
C GLU A 190 -2.20 27.35 11.41
N ASP A 191 -2.17 26.23 10.66
CA ASP A 191 -1.82 24.92 11.22
C ASP A 191 -0.36 24.89 11.68
N LEU A 192 0.55 25.44 10.88
CA LEU A 192 1.96 25.54 11.22
C LEU A 192 2.17 26.43 12.45
N GLU A 193 1.47 27.57 12.54
CA GLU A 193 1.50 28.46 13.70
C GLU A 193 1.01 27.77 14.97
N ALA A 194 -0.10 27.02 14.88
CA ALA A 194 -0.62 26.24 15.99
C ALA A 194 0.37 25.16 16.46
N ILE A 195 0.98 24.43 15.54
CA ILE A 195 2.01 23.41 15.84
C ILE A 195 3.24 24.08 16.48
N MET A 196 3.67 25.23 15.98
CA MET A 196 4.80 25.98 16.52
C MET A 196 4.52 26.51 17.93
N ALA A 197 3.34 27.07 18.16
CA ALA A 197 2.91 27.56 19.47
C ALA A 197 2.85 26.42 20.48
N TRP A 198 2.22 25.30 20.13
CA TRP A 198 2.20 24.10 20.97
C TRP A 198 3.61 23.61 21.28
N SER A 199 4.48 23.56 20.26
CA SER A 199 5.87 23.15 20.44
C SER A 199 6.60 24.04 21.44
N LEU A 200 6.42 25.37 21.36
CA LEU A 200 7.06 26.33 22.27
C LEU A 200 6.62 26.17 23.72
N VAL A 201 5.37 25.74 23.96
CA VAL A 201 4.89 25.39 25.30
C VAL A 201 5.59 24.14 25.83
N GLN A 202 5.77 23.11 24.99
CA GLN A 202 6.44 21.86 25.39
C GLN A 202 7.94 22.02 25.59
N CYS A 203 8.60 22.78 24.71
CA CYS A 203 10.05 22.98 24.72
C CYS A 203 10.39 24.47 24.51
N PRO A 204 10.38 25.30 25.57
CA PRO A 204 10.67 26.72 25.44
C PRO A 204 12.05 26.98 24.84
N ILE A 205 12.20 28.09 24.10
CA ILE A 205 13.48 28.48 23.48
C ILE A 205 14.61 28.57 24.52
N GLY A 206 14.32 29.04 25.73
CA GLY A 206 15.31 29.06 26.82
C GLY A 206 15.89 27.68 27.14
N MET A 207 15.09 26.62 27.05
CA MET A 207 15.55 25.25 27.25
C MET A 207 16.50 24.79 26.14
N VAL A 208 16.16 25.12 24.89
CA VAL A 208 17.03 24.87 23.73
C VAL A 208 18.37 25.60 23.88
N ASN A 209 18.34 26.87 24.29
CA ASN A 209 19.56 27.67 24.48
C ASN A 209 20.47 27.12 25.58
N ILE A 210 19.89 26.65 26.68
CA ILE A 210 20.64 26.01 27.78
C ILE A 210 21.25 24.68 27.30
N PHE A 211 20.49 23.91 26.51
CA PHE A 211 20.94 22.65 25.92
C PHE A 211 22.12 22.85 24.96
N ILE A 212 22.03 23.85 24.06
CA ILE A 212 23.09 24.19 23.11
C ILE A 212 24.35 24.68 23.84
N ALA A 213 24.18 25.54 24.84
CA ALA A 213 25.30 26.12 25.56
C ALA A 213 25.99 25.15 26.54
N ASP A 214 25.51 23.90 26.65
CA ASP A 214 25.96 22.87 27.59
C ASP A 214 26.08 23.38 29.04
N LYS A 215 25.20 24.31 29.42
CA LYS A 215 25.26 24.99 30.73
C LYS A 215 24.70 24.13 31.85
N ILE A 216 23.85 23.17 31.53
CA ILE A 216 23.18 22.26 32.48
C ILE A 216 23.16 20.87 31.85
N ARG A 217 23.44 19.84 32.66
CA ARG A 217 23.28 18.45 32.22
C ARG A 217 21.80 18.09 32.15
N PHE A 218 21.34 17.78 30.96
CA PHE A 218 20.02 17.19 30.72
C PHE A 218 20.08 15.69 30.92
N ASP A 219 19.01 15.12 31.47
CA ASP A 219 18.85 13.66 31.40
C ASP A 219 18.51 13.21 29.96
N HIS A 220 18.57 11.90 29.72
CA HIS A 220 18.31 11.33 28.38
C HIS A 220 16.92 11.69 27.83
N SER A 221 15.90 11.75 28.68
CA SER A 221 14.53 12.04 28.28
C SER A 221 14.33 13.50 27.89
N GLN A 222 14.96 14.42 28.63
CA GLN A 222 14.91 15.84 28.34
C GLN A 222 15.74 16.20 27.10
N ALA A 223 16.92 15.58 26.94
CA ALA A 223 17.72 15.74 25.73
C ALA A 223 16.95 15.27 24.48
N LYS A 224 16.30 14.11 24.57
CA LYS A 224 15.46 13.59 23.48
C LYS A 224 14.30 14.54 23.15
N LEU A 225 13.59 15.05 24.16
CA LEU A 225 12.50 16.01 23.97
C LEU A 225 12.99 17.28 23.24
N VAL A 226 14.11 17.85 23.68
CA VAL A 226 14.69 19.05 23.04
C VAL A 226 15.05 18.78 21.59
N MET A 227 15.67 17.63 21.29
CA MET A 227 16.02 17.24 19.92
C MET A 227 14.80 17.04 19.03
N GLU A 228 13.77 16.32 19.49
CA GLU A 228 12.55 16.05 18.71
C GLU A 228 11.81 17.35 18.36
N HIS A 229 11.64 18.24 19.34
CA HIS A 229 10.97 19.52 19.11
C HIS A 229 11.79 20.46 18.22
N THR A 230 13.12 20.50 18.39
CA THR A 230 13.99 21.34 17.55
C THR A 230 14.00 20.85 16.11
N MET A 231 14.12 19.54 15.90
CA MET A 231 14.06 18.93 14.57
C MET A 231 12.70 19.17 13.91
N MET A 232 11.59 18.95 14.62
CA MET A 232 10.25 19.18 14.09
C MET A 232 10.05 20.64 13.65
N ARG A 233 10.45 21.61 14.48
CA ARG A 233 10.35 23.05 14.12
C ARG A 233 11.13 23.34 12.86
N ALA A 234 12.39 22.89 12.78
CA ALA A 234 13.25 23.09 11.63
C ALA A 234 12.66 22.51 10.33
N PHE A 235 12.18 21.27 10.39
CA PHE A 235 11.63 20.57 9.22
C PHE A 235 10.34 21.21 8.72
N LEU A 236 9.40 21.54 9.61
CA LEU A 236 8.11 22.10 9.22
C LEU A 236 8.25 23.50 8.63
N SER A 237 9.07 24.37 9.24
CA SER A 237 9.29 25.72 8.72
C SER A 237 10.01 25.70 7.37
N THR A 238 11.02 24.84 7.22
CA THR A 238 11.75 24.67 5.96
C THR A 238 10.85 24.10 4.88
N GLY A 239 10.04 23.09 5.21
CA GLY A 239 9.06 22.49 4.29
C GLY A 239 8.06 23.53 3.79
N MET A 240 7.46 24.32 4.69
CA MET A 240 6.53 25.39 4.33
C MET A 240 7.17 26.44 3.42
N THR A 241 8.43 26.79 3.70
CA THR A 241 9.19 27.75 2.86
C THR A 241 9.48 27.19 1.48
N LEU A 242 9.83 25.90 1.37
CA LEU A 242 10.03 25.25 0.08
C LEU A 242 8.73 25.16 -0.73
N TRP A 243 7.61 24.87 -0.07
CA TRP A 243 6.30 24.73 -0.72
C TRP A 243 5.72 26.07 -1.19
N THR A 244 5.89 27.15 -0.43
CA THR A 244 5.35 28.47 -0.78
C THR A 244 6.21 29.23 -1.79
N ARG A 245 7.49 28.87 -1.98
CA ARG A 245 8.43 29.50 -2.94
C ARG A 245 8.07 29.36 -4.43
N HIS A 246 6.98 28.67 -4.78
CA HIS A 246 6.49 28.60 -6.18
C HIS A 246 5.26 29.46 -6.47
N VAL A 247 4.68 30.13 -5.47
CA VAL A 247 3.54 31.02 -5.65
C VAL A 247 3.96 32.42 -5.23
N HIS A 248 4.09 33.31 -6.23
CA HIS A 248 4.37 34.74 -6.06
C HIS A 248 3.45 35.35 -4.98
N LEU A 249 3.99 35.57 -3.79
CA LEU A 249 3.40 36.44 -2.77
C LEU A 249 4.33 37.62 -2.57
N SER A 250 3.74 38.81 -2.51
CA SER A 250 4.40 40.12 -2.48
C SER A 250 5.59 40.17 -1.51
N LEU A 251 6.69 40.77 -1.98
CA LEU A 251 8.01 40.80 -1.33
C LEU A 251 8.00 41.12 0.18
N CYS A 252 7.02 41.84 0.71
CA CYS A 252 7.01 42.31 2.09
C CYS A 252 6.73 41.21 3.12
N ASP A 253 5.77 40.31 2.87
CA ASP A 253 5.45 39.22 3.82
C ASP A 253 6.48 38.10 3.74
N ALA A 254 7.01 37.87 2.53
CA ALA A 254 8.11 36.96 2.31
C ALA A 254 9.37 37.40 3.07
N LEU A 255 9.70 38.69 3.12
CA LEU A 255 10.90 39.18 3.83
C LEU A 255 10.81 38.99 5.35
N LEU A 256 9.65 39.22 5.96
CA LEU A 256 9.46 38.99 7.40
C LEU A 256 9.52 37.50 7.76
N ALA A 257 8.89 36.65 6.95
CA ALA A 257 8.98 35.21 7.13
C ALA A 257 10.41 34.69 6.90
N HIS A 258 11.11 35.22 5.90
CA HIS A 258 12.49 34.82 5.57
C HIS A 258 13.49 35.28 6.63
N LEU A 259 13.34 36.47 7.20
CA LEU A 259 14.14 36.94 8.35
C LEU A 259 13.91 36.04 9.58
N TRP A 260 12.65 35.73 9.90
CA TRP A 260 12.31 34.86 11.02
C TRP A 260 12.83 33.42 10.82
N LEU A 261 12.80 32.90 9.59
CA LEU A 261 13.37 31.61 9.24
C LEU A 261 14.89 31.60 9.14
N HIS A 262 15.51 32.71 8.74
CA HIS A 262 16.95 32.85 8.63
C HIS A 262 17.62 32.80 10.01
N ASP A 263 17.04 33.47 11.00
CA ASP A 263 17.51 33.38 12.39
C ASP A 263 17.47 31.93 12.90
N ARG A 264 16.38 31.20 12.64
CA ARG A 264 16.26 29.78 13.02
C ARG A 264 17.16 28.83 12.23
N ASN A 265 17.46 29.13 10.97
CA ASN A 265 18.40 28.36 10.17
C ASN A 265 19.86 28.64 10.54
N SER A 266 20.18 29.84 11.04
CA SER A 266 21.50 30.16 11.62
C SER A 266 21.77 29.30 12.85
N GLU A 267 20.76 29.14 13.74
CA GLU A 267 20.85 28.28 14.93
C GLU A 267 21.18 26.81 14.57
N LEU A 268 20.68 26.30 13.44
CA LEU A 268 21.00 24.95 12.93
C LEU A 268 22.44 24.81 12.44
N CYS A 269 22.98 25.84 11.80
CA CYS A 269 24.38 25.85 11.39
C CYS A 269 25.28 25.80 12.63
N ASP A 270 24.96 26.57 13.67
CA ASP A 270 25.72 26.56 14.93
C ASP A 270 25.66 25.19 15.64
N LEU A 271 24.49 24.54 15.67
CA LEU A 271 24.29 23.18 16.18
C LEU A 271 25.11 22.12 15.43
N ARG A 272 25.25 22.25 14.11
CA ARG A 272 26.01 21.31 13.28
C ARG A 272 27.52 21.50 13.44
N THR A 273 27.99 22.72 13.66
CA THR A 273 29.42 23.02 13.80
C THR A 273 29.99 22.55 15.14
N GLN A 274 29.17 22.47 16.19
CA GLN A 274 29.63 22.08 17.53
C GLN A 274 29.65 20.56 17.80
N ASN A 275 28.92 19.75 17.01
CA ASN A 275 28.79 18.30 17.22
C ASN A 275 29.61 17.41 16.27
N VAL A 276 30.59 17.95 15.54
CA VAL A 276 31.50 17.15 14.69
C VAL A 276 32.78 16.82 15.47
N LYS A 277 32.67 15.90 16.43
CA LYS A 277 33.73 14.93 16.73
C LYS A 277 33.19 13.55 16.37
N TRP A 278 33.46 13.12 15.14
CA TRP A 278 33.28 11.73 14.76
C TRP A 278 34.42 10.92 15.38
N ASP A 279 34.26 10.47 16.63
CA ASP A 279 35.12 9.42 17.19
C ASP A 279 34.74 8.09 16.55
N CYS A 280 35.22 7.90 15.32
CA CYS A 280 35.18 6.63 14.61
C CYS A 280 36.56 5.98 14.64
N VAL A 281 36.98 5.41 15.79
CA VAL A 281 37.94 4.29 15.78
C VAL A 281 37.59 3.31 16.89
N SER A 282 37.28 2.09 16.47
CA SER A 282 36.97 0.91 17.28
C SER A 282 38.06 0.60 18.30
N THR A 283 37.69 0.43 19.56
CA THR A 283 38.44 -0.43 20.49
C THR A 283 37.63 -1.70 20.69
N ASN A 284 38.05 -2.77 20.02
CA ASN A 284 37.63 -4.11 20.36
C ASN A 284 38.72 -4.74 21.23
N PRO A 285 38.45 -5.05 22.51
CA PRO A 285 39.18 -6.09 23.20
C PRO A 285 38.26 -7.28 23.45
N TYR A 286 38.81 -8.46 23.15
CA TYR A 286 38.29 -9.84 23.29
C TYR A 286 37.57 -10.42 22.08
#